data_AF-A0A3A8ERK2-F1
#
_entry.id   AF-A0A3A8ERK2-F1
#
_cell.length_a   1.000
_cell.length_b   1.000
_cell.length_c   1.000
_cell.angle_alpha   90.00
_cell.angle_beta   90.00
_cell.angle_gamma   90.00
#
_symmetry.space_group_name_H-M   'P 1'
#
loop_
_entity.id
_entity.type
_entity.pdbx_description
1 polymer ?
#
loop_
_entity_poly.entity_id
_entity_poly.type
_entity_poly.pdbx_seq_one_letter_code
_entity_poly.pdbx_strand_id
1 'polypeptide(L)'
;IITEANRAEIMAQDWYVAELEYAKDGKQWIHKPIMVLPETIKYSAVGFSYIPIDAELLGLSAVRLPIDGRVPIFRSGEIGIVSASKSQELPDYIAGKIYALADQRISWCELEDANGIKIPFDMYTVDYDYGKLTLNGDFALGNLTGPLIAKYRYQDMGLVRDVKINGHVTFTKPLTHNYDPANTIVGSALVIGDMKSRYTRLFVQPTWNSVWSDEAIGGAISANYNDALYPIEVSNKGAIQERWAMVFTDATTFKCVGEYTGELAQRGTTTADYAPLNPITNAPYFKIKKEGWGSGWANGNTMRFNSIGANYPIWVIRTVKQSEPTVLSDSFQIMLRGDIDRVA
;
A
#
# COMPACT_ATOMS: atom_id res chain seq x y z
N ILE A 1 -15.87 -29.60 -50.68
CA ILE A 1 -17.22 -29.01 -50.69
C ILE A 1 -18.22 -30.08 -51.09
N ILE A 2 -19.31 -30.18 -50.34
CA ILE A 2 -20.41 -31.08 -50.64
C ILE A 2 -21.43 -30.31 -51.48
N THR A 3 -21.79 -30.90 -52.60
CA THR A 3 -22.78 -30.42 -53.56
C THR A 3 -23.75 -31.56 -53.86
N GLU A 4 -24.94 -31.28 -54.36
CA GLU A 4 -25.93 -32.33 -54.67
C GLU A 4 -25.39 -33.38 -55.64
N ALA A 5 -24.52 -32.98 -56.58
CA ALA A 5 -23.95 -33.88 -57.59
C ALA A 5 -22.89 -34.85 -57.04
N ASN A 6 -22.11 -34.47 -56.02
CA ASN A 6 -21.01 -35.28 -55.49
C ASN A 6 -21.31 -35.91 -54.10
N ARG A 7 -22.47 -35.63 -53.53
CA ARG A 7 -22.84 -36.08 -52.18
C ARG A 7 -22.87 -37.60 -52.05
N ALA A 8 -23.49 -38.30 -53.01
CA ALA A 8 -23.58 -39.75 -52.99
C ALA A 8 -22.19 -40.42 -53.07
N GLU A 9 -21.27 -39.84 -53.83
CA GLU A 9 -19.90 -40.34 -53.96
C GLU A 9 -19.07 -40.10 -52.69
N ILE A 10 -19.25 -38.94 -52.04
CA ILE A 10 -18.56 -38.60 -50.78
C ILE A 10 -19.07 -39.47 -49.63
N MET A 11 -20.39 -39.69 -49.54
CA MET A 11 -21.00 -40.53 -48.50
C MET A 11 -20.62 -42.01 -48.60
N ALA A 12 -20.21 -42.47 -49.79
CA ALA A 12 -19.76 -43.84 -50.03
C ALA A 12 -18.30 -44.09 -49.62
N GLN A 13 -17.57 -43.07 -49.17
CA GLN A 13 -16.17 -43.20 -48.76
C GLN A 13 -16.05 -43.67 -47.32
N ASP A 14 -15.15 -44.61 -47.05
CA ASP A 14 -14.96 -45.20 -45.71
C ASP A 14 -14.54 -44.18 -44.62
N TRP A 15 -13.98 -43.04 -45.02
CA TRP A 15 -13.59 -41.95 -44.12
C TRP A 15 -14.73 -40.98 -43.80
N TYR A 16 -15.88 -41.11 -44.45
CA TYR A 16 -16.99 -40.19 -44.29
C TYR A 16 -17.69 -40.40 -42.95
N VAL A 17 -17.82 -39.32 -42.17
CA VAL A 17 -18.59 -39.27 -40.93
C VAL A 17 -19.49 -38.05 -40.98
N ALA A 18 -20.80 -38.27 -40.96
CA ALA A 18 -21.81 -37.20 -41.15
C ALA A 18 -21.69 -36.06 -40.11
N GLU A 19 -21.21 -36.37 -38.91
CA GLU A 19 -21.05 -35.40 -37.80
C GLU A 19 -19.93 -34.37 -38.05
N LEU A 20 -19.04 -34.62 -39.02
CA LEU A 20 -17.92 -33.74 -39.37
C LEU A 20 -18.26 -32.77 -40.51
N GLU A 21 -19.50 -32.79 -41.01
CA GLU A 21 -19.99 -31.78 -41.95
C GLU A 21 -20.21 -30.44 -41.25
N TYR A 22 -19.80 -29.35 -41.89
CA TYR A 22 -20.04 -28.00 -41.40
C TYR A 22 -20.38 -27.02 -42.52
N ALA A 23 -21.28 -26.10 -42.21
CA ALA A 23 -21.67 -25.04 -43.12
C ALA A 23 -20.77 -23.81 -42.96
N LYS A 24 -20.24 -23.31 -44.07
CA LYS A 24 -19.50 -22.05 -44.12
C LYS A 24 -19.77 -21.33 -45.45
N ASP A 25 -20.06 -20.04 -45.38
CA ASP A 25 -20.33 -19.17 -46.54
C ASP A 25 -21.42 -19.72 -47.49
N GLY A 26 -22.52 -20.21 -46.91
CA GLY A 26 -23.68 -20.75 -47.64
C GLY A 26 -23.42 -22.10 -48.33
N LYS A 27 -22.31 -22.76 -48.03
CA LYS A 27 -21.89 -24.03 -48.65
C LYS A 27 -21.59 -25.07 -47.56
N GLN A 28 -21.82 -26.35 -47.88
CA GLN A 28 -21.51 -27.47 -46.99
C GLN A 28 -20.10 -28.02 -47.24
N TRP A 29 -19.35 -28.26 -46.17
CA TRP A 29 -17.97 -28.72 -46.22
C TRP A 29 -17.77 -29.93 -45.34
N ILE A 30 -16.87 -30.82 -45.77
CA ILE A 30 -16.32 -31.88 -44.92
C ILE A 30 -14.83 -31.95 -45.21
N HIS A 31 -14.02 -32.11 -44.16
CA HIS A 31 -12.58 -32.29 -44.31
C HIS A 31 -12.29 -33.75 -44.66
N LYS A 32 -11.73 -33.97 -45.84
CA LYS A 32 -11.18 -35.28 -46.20
C LYS A 32 -9.92 -35.52 -45.37
N PRO A 33 -9.85 -36.58 -44.54
CA PRO A 33 -8.64 -36.88 -43.79
C PRO A 33 -7.54 -37.32 -44.76
N ILE A 34 -6.31 -36.90 -44.45
CA ILE A 34 -5.10 -37.40 -45.11
C ILE A 34 -4.64 -38.58 -44.27
N MET A 35 -4.65 -39.78 -44.85
CA MET A 35 -4.14 -40.96 -44.18
C MET A 35 -2.63 -40.82 -44.03
N VAL A 36 -2.16 -40.76 -42.80
CA VAL A 36 -0.73 -40.70 -42.45
C VAL A 36 -0.38 -41.92 -41.62
N LEU A 37 0.81 -42.48 -41.86
CA LEU A 37 1.34 -43.54 -41.01
C LEU A 37 1.64 -42.94 -39.63
N PRO A 38 1.12 -43.49 -38.52
CA PRO A 38 1.28 -42.90 -37.18
C PRO A 38 2.74 -42.61 -36.81
N GLU A 39 3.64 -43.47 -37.25
CA GLU A 39 5.11 -43.36 -37.07
C GLU A 39 5.76 -42.18 -37.80
N THR A 40 5.05 -41.53 -38.73
CA THR A 40 5.54 -40.37 -39.48
C THR A 40 5.11 -39.04 -38.87
N ILE A 41 4.26 -39.06 -37.83
CA ILE A 41 3.80 -37.85 -37.15
C ILE A 41 4.88 -37.41 -36.17
N LYS A 42 5.51 -36.27 -36.47
CA LYS A 42 6.38 -35.56 -35.53
C LYS A 42 5.64 -34.34 -35.02
N TYR A 43 5.50 -34.22 -33.70
CA TYR A 43 5.04 -32.99 -33.05
C TYR A 43 6.08 -32.56 -32.01
N SER A 44 6.19 -31.25 -31.79
CA SER A 44 7.04 -30.70 -30.75
C SER A 44 6.15 -30.33 -29.57
N ALA A 45 6.49 -30.81 -28.38
CA ALA A 45 5.82 -30.45 -27.14
C ALA A 45 6.86 -30.06 -26.10
N VAL A 46 6.56 -29.01 -25.34
CA VAL A 46 7.38 -28.55 -24.22
C VAL A 46 6.69 -28.99 -22.93
N GLY A 47 7.28 -29.95 -22.23
CA GLY A 47 6.85 -30.36 -20.91
C GLY A 47 7.60 -29.60 -19.83
N PHE A 48 6.88 -28.97 -18.91
CA PHE A 48 7.47 -28.39 -17.70
C PHE A 48 7.32 -29.39 -16.55
N SER A 49 8.41 -29.67 -15.85
CA SER A 49 8.40 -30.41 -14.58
C SER A 49 8.96 -29.48 -13.50
N TYR A 50 8.20 -29.26 -12.44
CA TYR A 50 8.61 -28.42 -11.32
C TYR A 50 8.72 -29.27 -10.07
N ILE A 51 9.86 -29.16 -9.38
CA ILE A 51 10.04 -29.74 -8.05
C ILE A 51 9.36 -28.80 -7.06
N PRO A 52 8.31 -29.23 -6.34
CA PRO A 52 7.68 -28.37 -5.34
C PRO A 52 8.71 -28.04 -4.25
N ILE A 53 8.84 -26.74 -3.95
CA ILE A 53 9.64 -26.28 -2.82
C ILE A 53 8.84 -26.57 -1.55
N ASP A 54 9.54 -27.03 -0.50
CA ASP A 54 8.96 -27.35 0.78
C ASP A 54 8.24 -26.11 1.40
N ALA A 55 6.97 -26.29 1.75
CA ALA A 55 6.13 -25.26 2.33
C ALA A 55 6.56 -24.88 3.76
N GLU A 56 7.23 -25.77 4.48
CA GLU A 56 7.77 -25.49 5.82
C GLU A 56 8.99 -24.56 5.73
N LEU A 57 9.79 -24.67 4.67
CA LEU A 57 10.88 -23.75 4.38
C LEU A 57 10.39 -22.37 3.91
N LEU A 58 9.26 -22.33 3.22
CA LEU A 58 8.67 -21.11 2.64
C LEU A 58 7.78 -20.33 3.62
N GLY A 59 7.26 -20.97 4.67
CA GLY A 59 6.34 -20.36 5.63
C GLY A 59 5.00 -19.90 5.02
N LEU A 60 4.68 -20.36 3.81
CA LEU A 60 3.54 -19.95 3.00
C LEU A 60 2.98 -21.15 2.24
N SER A 61 1.65 -21.21 2.11
CA SER A 61 0.99 -22.32 1.40
C SER A 61 1.32 -22.29 -0.09
N ALA A 62 2.11 -23.27 -0.55
CA ALA A 62 2.49 -23.44 -1.95
C ALA A 62 1.29 -23.68 -2.89
N VAL A 63 0.13 -24.09 -2.36
CA VAL A 63 -1.09 -24.39 -3.13
C VAL A 63 -1.70 -23.14 -3.77
N ARG A 64 -1.46 -21.95 -3.19
CA ARG A 64 -1.99 -20.68 -3.71
C ARG A 64 -1.01 -19.93 -4.61
N LEU A 65 0.22 -20.42 -4.75
CA LEU A 65 1.18 -19.82 -5.65
C LEU A 65 0.99 -20.39 -7.07
N PRO A 66 1.06 -19.54 -8.11
CA PRO A 66 1.09 -20.01 -9.49
C PRO A 66 2.18 -21.08 -9.65
N ILE A 67 1.85 -22.16 -10.36
CA ILE A 67 2.73 -23.33 -10.55
C ILE A 67 4.04 -22.95 -11.25
N ASP A 68 4.02 -21.88 -12.05
CA ASP A 68 5.19 -21.32 -12.73
C ASP A 68 6.01 -20.35 -11.85
N GLY A 69 5.60 -20.12 -10.60
CA GLY A 69 6.21 -19.17 -9.67
C GLY A 69 6.06 -17.70 -10.06
N ARG A 70 5.27 -17.37 -11.10
CA ARG A 70 5.10 -15.99 -11.58
C ARG A 70 3.79 -15.42 -11.09
N VAL A 71 3.88 -14.41 -10.22
CA VAL A 71 2.69 -13.69 -9.74
C VAL A 71 2.41 -12.50 -10.67
N PRO A 72 1.21 -12.39 -11.27
CA PRO A 72 0.85 -11.23 -12.07
C PRO A 72 0.78 -9.98 -11.18
N ILE A 73 1.55 -8.96 -11.52
CA ILE A 73 1.62 -7.69 -10.78
C ILE A 73 0.51 -6.71 -11.17
N PHE A 74 -0.17 -6.93 -12.31
CA PHE A 74 -1.29 -6.13 -12.79
C PHE A 74 -2.51 -7.01 -12.96
N ARG A 75 -3.68 -6.52 -12.55
CA ARG A 75 -4.98 -7.14 -12.81
C ARG A 75 -5.97 -6.09 -13.31
N SER A 76 -6.92 -6.51 -14.16
CA SER A 76 -8.04 -5.64 -14.54
C SER A 76 -8.86 -5.26 -13.31
N GLY A 77 -9.16 -3.97 -13.17
CA GLY A 77 -9.84 -3.40 -12.01
C GLY A 77 -8.92 -2.96 -10.87
N GLU A 78 -7.61 -3.20 -10.94
CA GLU A 78 -6.65 -2.65 -9.98
C GLU A 78 -6.07 -1.31 -10.47
N ILE A 79 -5.46 -0.56 -9.56
CA ILE A 79 -4.79 0.70 -9.89
C ILE A 79 -3.38 0.41 -10.41
N GLY A 80 -3.08 0.94 -11.59
CA GLY A 80 -1.73 1.01 -12.13
C GLY A 80 -1.23 2.44 -12.14
N ILE A 81 0.09 2.58 -12.03
CA ILE A 81 0.82 3.84 -12.04
C ILE A 81 1.85 3.77 -13.16
N VAL A 82 1.88 4.78 -14.02
CA VAL A 82 2.96 5.02 -14.97
C VAL A 82 3.72 6.24 -14.47
N SER A 83 5.03 6.13 -14.30
CA SER A 83 5.85 7.17 -13.68
C SER A 83 7.16 7.34 -14.44
N ALA A 84 7.50 8.58 -14.80
CA ALA A 84 8.81 8.93 -15.34
C ALA A 84 9.63 9.65 -14.28
N SER A 85 10.80 9.12 -13.92
CA SER A 85 11.73 9.79 -13.01
C SER A 85 12.86 10.43 -13.80
N LYS A 86 13.13 11.71 -13.52
CA LYS A 86 14.17 12.49 -14.19
C LYS A 86 14.97 13.29 -13.17
N SER A 87 16.15 13.73 -13.59
CA SER A 87 17.00 14.64 -12.83
C SER A 87 17.40 15.83 -13.69
N GLN A 88 17.51 16.99 -13.06
CA GLN A 88 17.97 18.22 -13.69
C GLN A 88 18.93 18.94 -12.75
N GLU A 89 20.15 19.21 -13.21
CA GLU A 89 21.10 20.06 -12.50
C GLU A 89 20.61 21.51 -12.55
N LEU A 90 20.66 22.18 -11.40
CA LEU A 90 20.39 23.60 -11.33
C LEU A 90 21.59 24.38 -11.87
N PRO A 91 21.38 25.39 -12.74
CA PRO A 91 22.46 26.18 -13.33
C PRO A 91 23.18 27.06 -12.29
N ASP A 92 22.47 27.44 -11.24
CA ASP A 92 22.98 28.16 -10.07
C ASP A 92 22.05 27.88 -8.87
N TYR A 93 22.34 28.47 -7.70
CA TYR A 93 21.62 28.26 -6.45
C TYR A 93 21.46 29.58 -5.67
N ILE A 94 20.81 30.54 -6.32
CA ILE A 94 20.54 31.89 -5.81
C ILE A 94 19.28 31.86 -4.96
N ALA A 95 19.37 32.36 -3.72
CA ALA A 95 18.24 32.48 -2.80
C ALA A 95 17.09 33.29 -3.41
N GLY A 96 15.85 32.84 -3.22
CA GLY A 96 14.64 33.46 -3.76
C GLY A 96 14.44 33.30 -5.28
N LYS A 97 15.40 32.69 -6.00
CA LYS A 97 15.28 32.50 -7.44
C LYS A 97 14.36 31.32 -7.78
N ILE A 98 13.60 31.51 -8.84
CA ILE A 98 12.72 30.49 -9.43
C ILE A 98 13.46 29.79 -10.57
N TYR A 99 13.49 28.46 -10.51
CA TYR A 99 14.05 27.56 -11.49
C TYR A 99 12.92 26.79 -12.19
N ALA A 100 12.88 26.86 -13.51
CA ALA A 100 11.96 26.04 -14.29
C ALA A 100 12.57 24.66 -14.53
N LEU A 101 11.80 23.61 -14.23
CA LEU A 101 12.10 22.26 -14.64
C LEU A 101 11.71 22.06 -16.12
N ALA A 102 12.29 21.06 -16.76
CA ALA A 102 12.01 20.74 -18.15
C ALA A 102 10.55 20.25 -18.38
N ASP A 103 9.91 19.69 -17.35
CA ASP A 103 8.56 19.16 -17.40
C ASP A 103 7.62 19.90 -16.44
N GLN A 104 6.33 19.93 -16.80
CA GLN A 104 5.23 20.50 -16.02
C GLN A 104 4.27 19.41 -15.56
N ARG A 105 3.34 19.74 -14.64
CA ARG A 105 2.41 18.79 -14.01
C ARG A 105 3.15 17.61 -13.41
N ILE A 106 4.19 17.93 -12.65
CA ILE A 106 4.98 16.96 -11.90
C ILE A 106 4.22 16.57 -10.63
N SER A 107 4.56 15.43 -10.06
CA SER A 107 3.89 14.86 -8.89
C SER A 107 4.77 14.83 -7.64
N TRP A 108 6.07 15.08 -7.83
CA TRP A 108 7.10 14.96 -6.81
C TRP A 108 8.38 15.63 -7.29
N CYS A 109 9.08 16.31 -6.39
CA CYS A 109 10.40 16.86 -6.62
C CYS A 109 11.18 16.94 -5.29
N GLU A 110 12.44 16.54 -5.33
CA GLU A 110 13.40 16.64 -4.23
C GLU A 110 14.72 17.21 -4.75
N LEU A 111 15.39 18.00 -3.92
CA LEU A 111 16.73 18.49 -4.21
C LEU A 111 17.77 17.67 -3.46
N GLU A 112 18.84 17.34 -4.16
CA GLU A 112 20.02 16.71 -3.59
C GLU A 112 21.28 17.47 -4.01
N ASP A 113 22.31 17.42 -3.18
CA ASP A 113 23.64 17.92 -3.51
C ASP A 113 24.43 16.88 -4.34
N ALA A 114 25.65 17.22 -4.74
CA ALA A 114 26.52 16.34 -5.53
C ALA A 114 26.92 15.04 -4.79
N ASN A 115 26.83 15.02 -3.46
CA ASN A 115 27.10 13.85 -2.62
C ASN A 115 25.83 13.04 -2.30
N GLY A 116 24.67 13.43 -2.84
CA GLY A 116 23.38 12.79 -2.55
C GLY A 116 22.77 13.21 -1.22
N ILE A 117 23.25 14.29 -0.59
CA ILE A 117 22.64 14.86 0.61
C ILE A 117 21.36 15.58 0.19
N LYS A 118 20.25 15.13 0.78
CA LYS A 118 18.93 15.72 0.56
C LYS A 118 18.84 17.09 1.21
N ILE A 119 18.40 18.07 0.44
CA ILE A 119 18.11 19.41 0.95
C ILE A 119 16.77 19.33 1.71
N PRO A 120 16.70 19.85 2.94
CA PRO A 120 15.45 19.91 3.69
C PRO A 120 14.31 20.59 2.92
N PHE A 121 13.11 20.01 2.98
CA PHE A 121 11.92 20.49 2.27
C PHE A 121 11.44 21.88 2.70
N ASP A 122 11.88 22.36 3.86
CA ASP A 122 11.58 23.70 4.35
C ASP A 122 12.47 24.79 3.74
N MET A 123 13.51 24.43 2.98
CA MET A 123 14.42 25.38 2.33
C MET A 123 14.04 25.77 0.90
N TYR A 124 13.00 25.13 0.33
CA TYR A 124 12.52 25.41 -1.01
C TYR A 124 11.03 25.11 -1.14
N THR A 125 10.41 25.67 -2.16
CA THR A 125 9.01 25.39 -2.53
C THR A 125 8.94 24.90 -3.97
N VAL A 126 7.96 24.04 -4.27
CA VAL A 126 7.76 23.49 -5.60
C VAL A 126 6.33 23.78 -6.06
N ASP A 127 6.21 24.43 -7.20
CA ASP A 127 4.99 24.52 -7.98
C ASP A 127 4.89 23.28 -8.87
N TYR A 128 4.05 22.33 -8.47
CA TYR A 128 3.89 21.05 -9.14
C TYR A 128 3.18 21.17 -10.49
N ASP A 129 2.27 22.14 -10.65
CA ASP A 129 1.50 22.32 -11.87
C ASP A 129 2.38 22.89 -12.99
N TYR A 130 3.20 23.89 -12.68
CA TYR A 130 4.09 24.54 -13.64
C TYR A 130 5.52 23.98 -13.65
N GLY A 131 5.84 23.01 -12.79
CA GLY A 131 7.17 22.43 -12.69
C GLY A 131 8.23 23.48 -12.34
N LYS A 132 7.96 24.32 -11.33
CA LYS A 132 8.89 25.35 -10.89
C LYS A 132 9.36 25.09 -9.47
N LEU A 133 10.65 25.26 -9.26
CA LEU A 133 11.30 25.16 -7.96
C LEU A 133 11.73 26.56 -7.54
N THR A 134 11.43 26.96 -6.30
CA THR A 134 11.89 28.24 -5.75
C THR A 134 12.71 27.95 -4.50
N LEU A 135 13.98 28.34 -4.51
CA LEU A 135 14.79 28.33 -3.29
C LEU A 135 14.30 29.45 -2.38
N ASN A 136 14.19 29.21 -1.08
CA ASN A 136 13.73 30.24 -0.15
C ASN A 136 14.70 31.43 -0.11
N GLY A 137 14.21 32.57 0.38
CA GLY A 137 14.99 33.82 0.43
C GLY A 137 16.19 33.77 1.38
N ASP A 138 16.18 32.84 2.32
CA ASP A 138 17.24 32.55 3.29
C ASP A 138 18.09 31.33 2.90
N PHE A 139 17.89 30.77 1.71
CA PHE A 139 18.67 29.63 1.23
C PHE A 139 20.16 29.97 1.20
N ALA A 140 20.96 29.14 1.86
CA ALA A 140 22.41 29.19 1.81
C ALA A 140 22.96 27.79 1.58
N LEU A 141 24.00 27.69 0.76
CA LEU A 141 24.61 26.40 0.42
C LEU A 141 25.20 25.70 1.67
N GLY A 142 25.75 26.47 2.62
CA GLY A 142 26.25 25.92 3.89
C GLY A 142 27.26 24.78 3.69
N ASN A 143 26.92 23.59 4.19
CA ASN A 143 27.74 22.37 4.08
C ASN A 143 27.43 21.54 2.81
N LEU A 144 26.50 21.98 1.96
CA LEU A 144 26.12 21.27 0.73
C LEU A 144 27.20 21.45 -0.36
N THR A 145 27.40 20.43 -1.19
CA THR A 145 28.34 20.50 -2.31
C THR A 145 27.60 20.64 -3.63
N GLY A 146 27.89 21.71 -4.38
CA GLY A 146 27.32 21.88 -5.73
C GLY A 146 27.90 20.92 -6.77
N PRO A 147 27.21 20.69 -7.91
CA PRO A 147 25.92 21.26 -8.29
C PRO A 147 24.74 20.66 -7.51
N LEU A 148 23.66 21.43 -7.39
CA LEU A 148 22.40 20.93 -6.83
C LEU A 148 21.59 20.27 -7.94
N ILE A 149 21.03 19.10 -7.66
CA ILE A 149 20.27 18.28 -8.60
C ILE A 149 18.82 18.21 -8.13
N ALA A 150 17.90 18.69 -8.97
CA ALA A 150 16.48 18.48 -8.80
C ALA A 150 16.11 17.10 -9.38
N LYS A 151 15.78 16.15 -8.50
CA LYS A 151 15.16 14.88 -8.89
C LYS A 151 13.65 15.08 -8.87
N TYR A 152 12.97 14.77 -9.97
CA TYR A 152 11.53 14.97 -10.07
C TYR A 152 10.85 13.86 -10.87
N ARG A 153 9.53 13.78 -10.73
CA ARG A 153 8.71 12.76 -11.37
C ARG A 153 7.35 13.30 -11.77
N TYR A 154 6.95 13.05 -13.01
CA TYR A 154 5.54 13.10 -13.40
C TYR A 154 5.00 11.68 -13.53
N GLN A 155 3.70 11.53 -13.28
CA GLN A 155 3.06 10.23 -13.29
C GLN A 155 1.57 10.34 -13.58
N ASP A 156 1.02 9.24 -14.07
CA ASP A 156 -0.39 9.02 -14.26
C ASP A 156 -0.82 7.80 -13.46
N MET A 157 -1.89 7.97 -12.69
CA MET A 157 -2.54 6.89 -11.97
C MET A 157 -3.89 6.62 -12.62
N GLY A 158 -4.13 5.36 -12.97
CA GLY A 158 -5.34 4.96 -13.68
C GLY A 158 -5.80 3.57 -13.29
N LEU A 159 -7.09 3.32 -13.46
CA LEU A 159 -7.64 1.98 -13.35
C LEU A 159 -7.18 1.16 -14.55
N VAL A 160 -6.65 -0.03 -14.30
CA VAL A 160 -6.27 -0.97 -15.36
C VAL A 160 -7.54 -1.59 -15.94
N ARG A 161 -7.78 -1.36 -17.23
CA ARG A 161 -8.92 -1.91 -17.99
C ARG A 161 -8.67 -3.33 -18.47
N ASP A 162 -7.48 -3.57 -19.02
CA ASP A 162 -7.10 -4.83 -19.66
C ASP A 162 -5.60 -5.09 -19.49
N VAL A 163 -5.25 -6.35 -19.25
CA VAL A 163 -3.86 -6.82 -19.12
C VAL A 163 -3.69 -8.02 -20.03
N LYS A 164 -2.80 -7.89 -21.02
CA LYS A 164 -2.53 -8.95 -21.99
C LYS A 164 -1.23 -9.68 -21.66
N ILE A 165 -1.17 -10.96 -22.05
CA ILE A 165 0.00 -11.83 -21.82
C ILE A 165 1.28 -11.32 -22.52
N ASN A 166 1.14 -10.49 -23.55
CA ASN A 166 2.26 -9.83 -24.23
C ASN A 166 2.81 -8.61 -23.46
N GLY A 167 2.33 -8.34 -22.24
CA GLY A 167 2.76 -7.21 -21.42
C GLY A 167 2.04 -5.90 -21.71
N HIS A 168 1.05 -5.87 -22.60
CA HIS A 168 0.25 -4.66 -22.83
C HIS A 168 -0.73 -4.44 -21.68
N VAL A 169 -0.60 -3.28 -21.02
CA VAL A 169 -1.53 -2.79 -20.01
C VAL A 169 -2.31 -1.63 -20.59
N THR A 170 -3.64 -1.73 -20.58
CA THR A 170 -4.52 -0.63 -21.02
C THR A 170 -5.18 0.01 -19.81
N PHE A 171 -5.10 1.34 -19.70
CA PHE A 171 -5.79 2.11 -18.67
C PHE A 171 -7.20 2.52 -19.14
N THR A 172 -8.08 2.85 -18.20
CA THR A 172 -9.41 3.40 -18.51
C THR A 172 -9.37 4.85 -18.98
N LYS A 173 -8.32 5.59 -18.62
CA LYS A 173 -8.09 6.98 -19.02
C LYS A 173 -6.81 7.07 -19.88
N PRO A 174 -6.74 8.01 -20.83
CA PRO A 174 -5.50 8.29 -21.53
C PRO A 174 -4.43 8.83 -20.58
N LEU A 175 -3.17 8.53 -20.87
CA LEU A 175 -2.03 9.10 -20.16
C LEU A 175 -1.91 10.59 -20.48
N THR A 176 -1.49 11.40 -19.51
CA THR A 176 -1.45 12.86 -19.65
C THR A 176 -0.11 13.39 -20.13
N HIS A 177 0.92 12.55 -20.12
CA HIS A 177 2.27 12.84 -20.62
C HIS A 177 2.74 11.81 -21.65
N ASN A 178 3.70 12.23 -22.48
CA ASN A 178 4.47 11.32 -23.31
C ASN A 178 5.59 10.72 -22.46
N TYR A 179 5.48 9.42 -22.19
CA TYR A 179 6.46 8.69 -21.40
C TYR A 179 7.57 8.14 -22.30
N ASP A 180 8.80 8.55 -22.01
CA ASP A 180 9.99 7.99 -22.64
C ASP A 180 10.32 6.64 -21.96
N PRO A 181 10.42 5.53 -22.71
CA PRO A 181 10.80 4.22 -22.18
C PRO A 181 12.08 4.23 -21.35
N ALA A 182 13.05 5.11 -21.65
CA ALA A 182 14.32 5.17 -20.92
C ALA A 182 14.16 5.58 -19.44
N ASN A 183 13.12 6.35 -19.12
CA ASN A 183 12.94 6.96 -17.80
C ASN A 183 11.64 6.51 -17.11
N THR A 184 10.89 5.60 -17.73
CA THR A 184 9.52 5.26 -17.34
C THR A 184 9.43 3.89 -16.70
N ILE A 185 8.70 3.82 -15.59
CA ILE A 185 8.37 2.59 -14.89
C ILE A 185 6.84 2.49 -14.81
N VAL A 186 6.32 1.29 -15.04
CA VAL A 186 4.92 0.95 -14.79
C VAL A 186 4.86 0.06 -13.56
N GLY A 187 4.07 0.43 -12.56
CA GLY A 187 3.91 -0.29 -11.30
C GLY A 187 2.44 -0.41 -10.89
N SER A 188 2.12 -1.37 -10.05
CA SER A 188 0.81 -1.45 -9.38
C SER A 188 0.82 -0.69 -8.07
N ALA A 189 -0.38 -0.34 -7.59
CA ALA A 189 -0.55 0.38 -6.32
C ALA A 189 -1.26 -0.50 -5.29
N LEU A 190 -0.77 -0.47 -4.04
CA LEU A 190 -1.51 -0.97 -2.89
C LEU A 190 -2.49 0.10 -2.44
N VAL A 191 -3.79 -0.17 -2.54
CA VAL A 191 -4.83 0.75 -2.11
C VAL A 191 -5.11 0.56 -0.64
N ILE A 192 -4.89 1.62 0.13
CA ILE A 192 -5.22 1.69 1.56
C ILE A 192 -6.50 2.52 1.66
N GLY A 193 -7.52 1.99 2.33
CA GLY A 193 -8.77 2.73 2.58
C GLY A 193 -8.60 3.84 3.62
N ASP A 194 -9.71 4.46 4.00
CA ASP A 194 -9.70 5.55 4.97
C ASP A 194 -9.11 5.10 6.32
N MET A 195 -8.10 5.84 6.76
CA MET A 195 -7.48 5.63 8.06
C MET A 195 -7.83 6.79 8.98
N LYS A 196 -8.42 6.47 10.13
CA LYS A 196 -8.71 7.44 11.18
C LYS A 196 -8.48 6.81 12.54
N SER A 197 -7.77 7.52 13.40
CA SER A 197 -7.63 7.13 14.79
C SER A 197 -8.97 7.23 15.52
N ARG A 198 -9.31 6.21 16.31
CA ARG A 198 -10.53 6.19 17.13
C ARG A 198 -10.30 5.38 18.39
N TYR A 199 -11.02 5.70 19.46
CA TYR A 199 -11.12 4.81 20.60
C TYR A 199 -12.30 3.84 20.40
N THR A 200 -12.21 2.65 20.99
CA THR A 200 -13.28 1.66 20.97
C THR A 200 -13.33 0.94 22.31
N ARG A 201 -14.47 0.28 22.60
CA ARG A 201 -14.62 -0.62 23.76
C ARG A 201 -14.26 0.04 25.08
N LEU A 202 -14.88 1.18 25.38
CA LEU A 202 -14.76 1.80 26.69
C LEU A 202 -15.62 1.02 27.70
N PHE A 203 -14.99 0.54 28.77
CA PHE A 203 -15.69 -0.12 29.87
C PHE A 203 -14.91 0.05 31.18
N VAL A 204 -15.56 -0.32 32.28
CA VAL A 204 -14.98 -0.29 33.63
C VAL A 204 -15.07 -1.65 34.29
N GLN A 205 -14.16 -1.91 35.21
CA GLN A 205 -14.12 -3.17 35.97
C GLN A 205 -13.59 -2.93 37.40
N PRO A 206 -14.00 -3.77 38.37
CA PRO A 206 -13.72 -3.56 39.79
C PRO A 206 -12.25 -3.77 40.15
N THR A 207 -11.54 -4.64 39.42
CA THR A 207 -10.15 -4.99 39.74
C THR A 207 -9.32 -5.12 38.48
N TRP A 208 -8.10 -4.60 38.51
CA TRP A 208 -7.07 -4.93 37.53
C TRP A 208 -6.44 -6.29 37.83
N ASN A 209 -6.67 -7.28 36.96
CA ASN A 209 -6.14 -8.64 37.08
C ASN A 209 -5.00 -8.94 36.09
N SER A 210 -4.46 -7.92 35.41
CA SER A 210 -3.45 -8.07 34.36
C SER A 210 -3.88 -8.95 33.16
N VAL A 211 -5.18 -9.10 32.94
CA VAL A 211 -5.73 -9.81 31.77
C VAL A 211 -6.19 -8.79 30.73
N TRP A 212 -5.66 -8.91 29.51
CA TRP A 212 -6.05 -8.08 28.38
C TRP A 212 -7.25 -8.69 27.65
N SER A 213 -8.45 -8.22 28.01
CA SER A 213 -9.71 -8.56 27.36
C SER A 213 -10.34 -7.33 26.70
N ASP A 214 -11.19 -7.58 25.72
CA ASP A 214 -12.03 -6.59 25.04
C ASP A 214 -13.41 -6.43 25.71
N GLU A 215 -13.62 -7.12 26.83
CA GLU A 215 -14.82 -7.08 27.66
C GLU A 215 -14.44 -6.99 29.16
N ALA A 216 -15.33 -6.41 29.97
CA ALA A 216 -15.13 -6.27 31.41
C ALA A 216 -15.07 -7.63 32.11
N ILE A 217 -14.12 -7.78 33.03
CA ILE A 217 -14.00 -8.98 33.88
C ILE A 217 -14.37 -8.61 35.32
N GLY A 218 -15.30 -9.37 35.90
CA GLY A 218 -15.78 -9.17 37.27
C GLY A 218 -17.19 -8.59 37.35
N GLY A 219 -17.62 -8.22 38.56
CA GLY A 219 -18.93 -7.59 38.78
C GLY A 219 -18.97 -6.15 38.26
N ALA A 220 -20.16 -5.62 37.99
CA ALA A 220 -20.32 -4.22 37.62
C ALA A 220 -19.96 -3.29 38.78
N ILE A 221 -19.43 -2.10 38.47
CA ILE A 221 -19.19 -1.02 39.42
C ILE A 221 -20.04 0.20 39.08
N SER A 222 -20.37 1.02 40.07
CA SER A 222 -21.11 2.27 39.87
C SER A 222 -20.26 3.40 39.31
N ALA A 223 -18.95 3.38 39.56
CA ALA A 223 -18.02 4.37 39.02
C ALA A 223 -17.91 4.21 37.50
N ASN A 224 -18.05 5.30 36.77
CA ASN A 224 -17.94 5.29 35.31
C ASN A 224 -17.38 6.61 34.78
N TYR A 225 -16.90 6.59 33.54
CA TYR A 225 -16.49 7.76 32.80
C TYR A 225 -17.57 8.15 31.80
N ASN A 226 -17.98 9.41 31.80
CA ASN A 226 -19.04 9.93 30.93
C ASN A 226 -18.48 10.28 29.55
N ASP A 227 -18.27 9.27 28.72
CA ASP A 227 -17.73 9.43 27.37
C ASP A 227 -18.74 10.04 26.38
N ALA A 228 -20.04 9.99 26.68
CA ALA A 228 -21.08 10.62 25.87
C ALA A 228 -20.96 12.15 25.84
N LEU A 229 -20.64 12.79 26.97
CA LEU A 229 -20.41 14.24 27.03
C LEU A 229 -18.92 14.61 26.86
N TYR A 230 -18.02 13.72 27.28
CA TYR A 230 -16.58 13.97 27.30
C TYR A 230 -15.82 12.82 26.63
N PRO A 231 -15.98 12.61 25.31
CA PRO A 231 -15.34 11.49 24.62
C PRO A 231 -13.82 11.55 24.76
N ILE A 232 -13.17 10.38 24.79
CA ILE A 232 -11.71 10.30 24.78
C ILE A 232 -11.22 10.84 23.44
N GLU A 233 -10.40 11.88 23.49
CA GLU A 233 -9.87 12.51 22.29
C GLU A 233 -8.63 11.71 21.83
N VAL A 234 -8.62 11.31 20.56
CA VAL A 234 -7.49 10.64 19.92
C VAL A 234 -7.13 11.38 18.64
N SER A 235 -5.84 11.40 18.29
CA SER A 235 -5.35 12.07 17.09
C SER A 235 -4.58 11.09 16.21
N ASN A 236 -4.66 11.29 14.88
CA ASN A 236 -3.92 10.47 13.91
C ASN A 236 -2.39 10.55 14.15
N LYS A 237 -1.91 11.67 14.68
CA LYS A 237 -0.49 11.90 14.96
C LYS A 237 -0.01 11.19 16.23
N GLY A 238 -0.84 11.08 17.26
CA GLY A 238 -0.42 10.56 18.56
C GLY A 238 -0.83 9.12 18.84
N ALA A 239 -2.01 8.72 18.36
CA ALA A 239 -2.62 7.43 18.69
C ALA A 239 -1.86 6.25 18.06
N ILE A 240 -1.76 5.17 18.81
CA ILE A 240 -1.20 3.90 18.38
C ILE A 240 -2.25 2.79 18.49
N GLN A 241 -2.01 1.66 17.82
CA GLN A 241 -2.80 0.46 18.04
C GLN A 241 -2.44 -0.12 19.41
N GLU A 242 -3.29 0.05 20.41
CA GLU A 242 -2.98 -0.32 21.80
C GLU A 242 -4.25 -0.53 22.62
N ARG A 243 -4.15 -1.37 23.65
CA ARG A 243 -5.17 -1.48 24.71
C ARG A 243 -4.67 -0.76 25.95
N TRP A 244 -5.50 0.10 26.52
CA TRP A 244 -5.14 0.95 27.66
C TRP A 244 -5.92 0.57 28.92
N ALA A 245 -5.22 0.56 30.05
CA ALA A 245 -5.77 0.35 31.38
C ALA A 245 -5.40 1.51 32.31
N MET A 246 -6.44 2.15 32.84
CA MET A 246 -6.35 3.27 33.78
C MET A 246 -6.70 2.68 35.15
N VAL A 247 -5.67 2.20 35.85
CA VAL A 247 -5.79 1.45 37.10
C VAL A 247 -5.70 2.42 38.26
N PHE A 248 -6.80 2.59 38.99
CA PHE A 248 -6.86 3.47 40.14
C PHE A 248 -6.00 2.94 41.29
N THR A 249 -5.11 3.79 41.81
CA THR A 249 -4.29 3.51 42.99
C THR A 249 -4.90 4.06 44.28
N ASP A 250 -5.85 4.99 44.13
CA ASP A 250 -6.72 5.51 45.19
C ASP A 250 -8.05 5.98 44.55
N ALA A 251 -8.86 6.78 45.24
CA ALA A 251 -10.16 7.25 44.71
C ALA A 251 -10.06 8.31 43.60
N THR A 252 -8.87 8.90 43.40
CA THR A 252 -8.65 10.05 42.51
C THR A 252 -7.42 9.91 41.61
N THR A 253 -6.47 9.05 41.95
CA THR A 253 -5.22 8.85 41.22
C THR A 253 -5.25 7.50 40.51
N PHE A 254 -4.73 7.47 39.29
CA PHE A 254 -4.57 6.24 38.52
C PHE A 254 -3.22 6.20 37.80
N LYS A 255 -2.77 4.99 37.51
CA LYS A 255 -1.68 4.73 36.58
C LYS A 255 -2.24 4.29 35.23
N CYS A 256 -1.57 4.67 34.15
CA CYS A 256 -1.90 4.23 32.81
C CYS A 256 -0.95 3.12 32.38
N VAL A 257 -1.49 2.03 31.87
CA VAL A 257 -0.75 0.87 31.38
C VAL A 257 -1.24 0.54 29.98
N GLY A 258 -0.33 0.42 29.02
CA GLY A 258 -0.59 -0.17 27.69
C GLY A 258 -0.25 -1.66 27.68
N GLU A 259 -0.93 -2.46 26.85
CA GLU A 259 -0.65 -3.90 26.69
C GLU A 259 0.78 -4.13 26.21
N TYR A 260 1.23 -3.34 25.24
CA TYR A 260 2.58 -3.43 24.68
C TYR A 260 3.50 -2.32 25.18
N THR A 261 2.97 -1.12 25.39
CA THR A 261 3.73 0.05 25.83
C THR A 261 4.12 -0.03 27.31
N GLY A 262 3.43 -0.88 28.09
CA GLY A 262 3.66 -1.00 29.52
C GLY A 262 3.15 0.21 30.31
N GLU A 263 3.59 0.32 31.56
CA GLU A 263 3.17 1.40 32.45
C GLU A 263 3.82 2.74 32.05
N LEU A 264 2.99 3.76 31.82
CA LEU A 264 3.46 5.10 31.51
C LEU A 264 3.96 5.81 32.78
N ALA A 265 5.06 6.56 32.64
CA ALA A 265 5.66 7.30 33.74
C ALA A 265 4.72 8.37 34.34
N GLN A 266 3.91 9.02 33.49
CA GLN A 266 2.97 10.04 33.92
C GLN A 266 1.76 9.41 34.62
N ARG A 267 1.53 9.79 35.89
CA ARG A 267 0.31 9.47 36.64
C ARG A 267 -0.85 10.37 36.19
N GLY A 268 -2.06 9.81 36.23
CA GLY A 268 -3.28 10.54 35.97
C GLY A 268 -4.07 10.79 37.25
N THR A 269 -4.91 11.82 37.23
CA THR A 269 -5.82 12.14 38.32
C THR A 269 -7.21 12.45 37.77
N THR A 270 -8.24 12.34 38.60
CA THR A 270 -9.61 12.72 38.22
C THR A 270 -9.83 14.24 38.21
N THR A 271 -8.88 15.02 38.72
CA THR A 271 -8.99 16.48 38.88
C THR A 271 -8.26 17.28 37.80
N ALA A 272 -7.51 16.61 36.92
CA ALA A 272 -6.77 17.23 35.81
C ALA A 272 -6.90 16.41 34.52
N ASP A 273 -6.83 17.10 33.37
CA ASP A 273 -6.79 16.43 32.07
C ASP A 273 -5.56 15.52 32.00
N TYR A 274 -5.74 14.32 31.47
CA TYR A 274 -4.67 13.34 31.30
C TYR A 274 -4.37 13.15 29.81
N ALA A 275 -3.18 13.54 29.38
CA ALA A 275 -2.76 13.53 27.98
C ALA A 275 -1.30 13.07 27.85
N PRO A 276 -1.01 11.77 28.04
CA PRO A 276 0.36 11.26 28.01
C PRO A 276 0.96 11.36 26.60
N LEU A 277 2.21 11.83 26.51
CA LEU A 277 2.89 12.07 25.23
C LEU A 277 3.44 10.79 24.61
N ASN A 278 3.26 10.66 23.30
CA ASN A 278 3.97 9.70 22.47
C ASN A 278 5.40 10.22 22.19
N PRO A 279 6.46 9.51 22.60
CA PRO A 279 7.84 9.97 22.46
C PRO A 279 8.31 10.05 21.00
N ILE A 280 7.62 9.39 20.06
CA ILE A 280 7.99 9.41 18.64
C ILE A 280 7.44 10.69 17.98
N THR A 281 6.21 11.07 18.28
CA THR A 281 5.50 12.14 17.55
C THR A 281 5.35 13.43 18.35
N ASN A 282 5.68 13.40 19.65
CA ASN A 282 5.46 14.47 20.62
C ASN A 282 3.99 14.96 20.68
N ALA A 283 3.06 14.12 20.24
CA ALA A 283 1.62 14.34 20.39
C ALA A 283 1.06 13.38 21.45
N PRO A 284 -0.02 13.74 22.17
CA PRO A 284 -0.63 12.83 23.13
C PRO A 284 -1.14 11.54 22.47
N TYR A 285 -0.91 10.38 23.11
CA TYR A 285 -1.50 9.11 22.67
C TYR A 285 -3.03 9.21 22.59
N PHE A 286 -3.61 9.84 23.61
CA PHE A 286 -5.01 10.17 23.77
C PHE A 286 -5.12 11.28 24.82
N LYS A 287 -6.30 11.88 24.97
CA LYS A 287 -6.61 12.83 26.03
C LYS A 287 -7.93 12.46 26.72
N ILE A 288 -7.88 12.38 28.04
CA ILE A 288 -9.02 12.16 28.92
C ILE A 288 -9.30 13.48 29.66
N LYS A 289 -10.54 13.96 29.61
CA LYS A 289 -10.93 15.20 30.30
C LYS A 289 -11.29 14.93 31.74
N LYS A 290 -10.90 15.84 32.63
CA LYS A 290 -11.23 15.71 34.06
C LYS A 290 -12.74 15.68 34.32
N GLU A 291 -13.53 16.41 33.53
CA GLU A 291 -14.99 16.53 33.69
C GLU A 291 -15.74 15.22 33.39
N GLY A 292 -15.11 14.28 32.70
CA GLY A 292 -15.71 12.98 32.39
C GLY A 292 -15.73 12.01 33.56
N TRP A 293 -14.93 12.24 34.61
CA TRP A 293 -14.87 11.32 35.76
C TRP A 293 -16.12 11.42 36.63
N GLY A 294 -16.90 10.34 36.69
CA GLY A 294 -17.94 10.16 37.70
C GLY A 294 -17.35 9.91 39.10
N SER A 295 -18.22 9.87 40.12
CA SER A 295 -17.84 9.54 41.50
C SER A 295 -17.79 8.03 41.76
N GLY A 296 -17.17 7.62 42.87
CA GLY A 296 -17.22 6.22 43.35
C GLY A 296 -16.01 5.35 42.98
N TRP A 297 -14.94 5.96 42.46
CA TRP A 297 -13.69 5.24 42.19
C TRP A 297 -13.00 4.80 43.49
N ALA A 298 -12.35 3.65 43.42
CA ALA A 298 -11.59 3.06 44.51
C ALA A 298 -10.31 2.44 43.98
N ASN A 299 -9.34 2.19 44.87
CA ASN A 299 -8.13 1.45 44.52
C ASN A 299 -8.49 0.10 43.88
N GLY A 300 -7.85 -0.20 42.75
CA GLY A 300 -8.07 -1.43 41.97
C GLY A 300 -9.07 -1.25 40.83
N ASN A 301 -10.02 -0.32 40.94
CA ASN A 301 -10.95 -0.03 39.85
C ASN A 301 -10.16 0.34 38.60
N THR A 302 -10.65 -0.12 37.46
CA THR A 302 -9.95 0.09 36.19
C THR A 302 -10.92 0.54 35.12
N MET A 303 -10.58 1.64 34.45
CA MET A 303 -11.20 1.99 33.17
C MET A 303 -10.34 1.41 32.04
N ARG A 304 -10.99 0.86 31.02
CA ARG A 304 -10.37 0.22 29.86
C ARG A 304 -10.92 0.83 28.59
N PHE A 305 -10.06 1.01 27.60
CA PHE A 305 -10.44 1.28 26.23
C PHE A 305 -9.31 0.88 25.28
N ASN A 306 -9.62 0.74 24.01
CA ASN A 306 -8.62 0.47 22.98
C ASN A 306 -8.47 1.69 22.09
N SER A 307 -7.25 2.09 21.77
CA SER A 307 -6.98 3.03 20.68
C SER A 307 -6.65 2.27 19.40
N ILE A 308 -7.27 2.71 18.31
CA ILE A 308 -6.92 2.29 16.96
C ILE A 308 -6.07 3.41 16.37
N GLY A 309 -4.83 3.09 15.97
CA GLY A 309 -3.94 4.05 15.29
C GLY A 309 -4.35 4.26 13.83
N ALA A 310 -3.98 5.40 13.25
CA ALA A 310 -4.15 5.65 11.81
C ALA A 310 -3.00 5.03 10.99
N ASN A 311 -2.61 3.80 11.34
CA ASN A 311 -1.44 3.11 10.82
C ASN A 311 -1.91 1.88 10.05
N TYR A 312 -1.53 1.74 8.79
CA TYR A 312 -1.80 0.53 8.01
C TYR A 312 -0.55 -0.34 7.94
N PRO A 313 -0.60 -1.61 8.38
CA PRO A 313 0.55 -2.50 8.30
C PRO A 313 0.83 -2.88 6.85
N ILE A 314 2.05 -2.64 6.38
CA ILE A 314 2.52 -3.04 5.04
C ILE A 314 3.70 -3.99 5.23
N TRP A 315 3.67 -5.11 4.50
CA TRP A 315 4.77 -6.07 4.47
C TRP A 315 5.47 -5.97 3.12
N VAL A 316 6.79 -5.83 3.14
CA VAL A 316 7.62 -5.80 1.93
C VAL A 316 8.39 -7.10 1.85
N ILE A 317 8.16 -7.84 0.77
CA ILE A 317 8.90 -9.07 0.49
C ILE A 317 9.83 -8.78 -0.67
N ARG A 318 11.13 -9.00 -0.46
CA ARG A 318 12.13 -8.97 -1.52
C ARG A 318 12.38 -10.40 -1.99
N THR A 319 12.14 -10.66 -3.27
CA THR A 319 12.54 -11.92 -3.91
C THR A 319 13.75 -11.69 -4.79
N VAL A 320 14.75 -12.57 -4.67
CA VAL A 320 15.94 -12.56 -5.53
C VAL A 320 16.01 -13.91 -6.25
N LYS A 321 16.29 -13.88 -7.55
CA LYS A 321 16.54 -15.10 -8.31
C LYS A 321 17.91 -15.64 -7.89
N GLN A 322 18.06 -16.97 -7.89
CA GLN A 322 19.37 -17.58 -7.72
C GLN A 322 20.28 -17.14 -8.88
N SER A 323 21.33 -16.41 -8.57
CA SER A 323 22.37 -15.99 -9.50
C SER A 323 23.66 -15.74 -8.76
N GLU A 324 24.78 -15.65 -9.47
CA GLU A 324 25.99 -15.08 -8.89
C GLU A 324 25.71 -13.65 -8.41
N PRO A 325 26.27 -13.23 -7.27
CA PRO A 325 26.11 -11.87 -6.76
C PRO A 325 26.79 -10.90 -7.71
N THR A 326 25.99 -10.22 -8.53
CA THR A 326 26.47 -9.26 -9.55
C THR A 326 26.35 -7.81 -9.10
N VAL A 327 25.56 -7.53 -8.06
CA VAL A 327 25.30 -6.18 -7.56
C VAL A 327 25.59 -6.12 -6.05
N LEU A 328 26.41 -5.16 -5.63
CA LEU A 328 26.82 -4.95 -4.23
C LEU A 328 25.76 -4.26 -3.37
N SER A 329 24.80 -3.55 -3.97
CA SER A 329 23.80 -2.77 -3.23
C SER A 329 22.51 -2.58 -4.03
N ASP A 330 21.37 -2.83 -3.38
CA ASP A 330 20.04 -2.56 -3.90
C ASP A 330 19.34 -1.52 -3.04
N SER A 331 18.56 -0.65 -3.67
CA SER A 331 17.72 0.31 -2.97
C SER A 331 16.29 0.22 -3.51
N PHE A 332 15.32 0.49 -2.64
CA PHE A 332 13.93 0.68 -3.02
C PHE A 332 13.36 1.87 -2.25
N GLN A 333 12.33 2.50 -2.80
CA GLN A 333 11.64 3.62 -2.18
C GLN A 333 10.16 3.30 -2.11
N ILE A 334 9.55 3.53 -0.95
CA ILE A 334 8.09 3.51 -0.79
C ILE A 334 7.60 4.95 -0.82
N MET A 335 6.59 5.20 -1.65
CA MET A 335 5.89 6.47 -1.69
C MET A 335 4.47 6.26 -1.17
N LEU A 336 4.15 6.86 -0.04
CA LEU A 336 2.78 6.93 0.45
C LEU A 336 2.07 8.09 -0.27
N ARG A 337 0.85 7.83 -0.74
CA ARG A 337 -0.04 8.85 -1.28
C ARG A 337 -1.36 8.81 -0.53
N GLY A 338 -1.83 9.98 -0.13
CA GLY A 338 -3.16 10.19 0.41
C GLY A 338 -3.78 11.40 -0.30
N ASP A 339 -5.09 11.56 -0.14
CA ASP A 339 -5.72 12.79 -0.59
C ASP A 339 -5.17 13.99 0.19
N ILE A 340 -4.81 15.03 -0.56
CA ILE A 340 -4.52 16.35 0.01
C ILE A 340 -5.86 17.04 0.07
N ASP A 341 -6.43 17.11 1.27
CA ASP A 341 -7.58 17.97 1.51
C ASP A 341 -7.10 19.41 1.27
N ARG A 342 -7.48 19.99 0.13
CA ARG A 342 -7.25 21.42 -0.11
C ARG A 342 -8.13 22.13 0.90
N VAL A 343 -7.50 22.74 1.90
CA VAL A 343 -8.19 23.69 2.77
C VAL A 343 -8.81 24.74 1.85
N ALA A 344 -10.13 24.73 1.75
CA ALA A 344 -10.91 25.66 0.94
C ALA A 344 -10.83 27.08 1.51
#